data_AF-A0A8T6PKH7-F1
#
_entry.id   AF-A0A8T6PKH7-F1
#
_cell.length_a   1.000
_cell.length_b   1.000
_cell.length_c   1.000
_cell.angle_alpha   90.00
_cell.angle_beta   90.00
_cell.angle_gamma   90.00
#
_symmetry.space_group_name_H-M   'P 1'
#
loop_
_entity.id
_entity.type
_entity.pdbx_description
1 polymer ?
#
loop_
_entity_poly.entity_id
_entity_poly.type
_entity_poly.pdbx_seq_one_letter_code
_entity_poly.pdbx_strand_id
1 'polypeptide(L)'
;MSTTPMLDQALIDEFVQFSHQNLGKVKRLLLLHPELVDACATWGETAMEAAVHAGKTDIRDFLLSAGATRHECCGGCQATVHRLSSSFELPQ
;
A
#
# COMPACT_ATOMS: atom_id res chain seq x y z
N MET A 1 -9.54 -17.23 11.86
CA MET A 1 -8.64 -16.81 10.77
C MET A 1 -9.28 -15.56 10.20
N SER A 2 -8.83 -14.38 10.63
CA SER A 2 -9.46 -13.12 10.23
C SER A 2 -9.08 -12.85 8.78
N THR A 3 -9.99 -13.15 7.86
CA THR A 3 -9.92 -12.68 6.48
C THR A 3 -10.19 -11.18 6.53
N THR A 4 -9.15 -10.39 6.78
CA THR A 4 -9.06 -8.99 6.34
C THR A 4 -9.57 -8.97 4.90
N PRO A 5 -10.47 -8.06 4.48
CA PRO A 5 -11.02 -8.08 3.12
C PRO A 5 -9.86 -8.17 2.13
N MET A 6 -9.68 -9.36 1.54
CA MET A 6 -8.49 -9.68 0.76
C MET A 6 -8.70 -9.01 -0.58
N LEU A 7 -8.26 -7.75 -0.68
CA LEU A 7 -8.00 -7.13 -1.95
C LEU A 7 -7.16 -8.12 -2.76
N ASP A 8 -7.62 -8.47 -3.95
CA ASP A 8 -6.97 -9.50 -4.77
C ASP A 8 -5.50 -9.16 -4.92
N GLN A 9 -4.62 -10.03 -4.43
CA GLN A 9 -3.18 -9.75 -4.46
C GLN A 9 -2.69 -9.53 -5.90
N ALA A 10 -3.27 -10.23 -6.87
CA ALA A 10 -3.00 -10.02 -8.28
C ALA A 10 -3.38 -8.61 -8.76
N LEU A 11 -4.45 -8.02 -8.20
CA LEU A 11 -4.86 -6.65 -8.49
C LEU A 11 -3.87 -5.63 -7.90
N ILE A 12 -3.36 -5.89 -6.70
CA ILE A 12 -2.33 -5.07 -6.06
C ILE A 12 -1.05 -5.08 -6.90
N ASP A 13 -0.58 -6.27 -7.25
CA ASP A 13 0.61 -6.45 -8.08
C ASP A 13 0.45 -5.76 -9.43
N GLU A 14 -0.71 -5.90 -10.08
CA GLU A 14 -1.01 -5.22 -11.35
C GLU A 14 -1.01 -3.68 -11.18
N PHE A 15 -1.58 -3.17 -10.08
CA PHE A 15 -1.62 -1.75 -9.77
C PHE A 15 -0.22 -1.16 -9.57
N VAL A 16 0.64 -1.83 -8.79
CA VAL A 16 2.03 -1.42 -8.58
C VAL A 16 2.83 -1.51 -9.89
N GLN A 17 2.63 -2.57 -10.67
CA GLN A 17 3.25 -2.72 -12.00
C GLN A 17 2.92 -1.54 -12.93
N PHE A 18 1.65 -1.10 -12.97
CA PHE A 18 1.25 0.07 -13.77
C PHE A 18 1.78 1.39 -13.21
N SER A 19 2.06 1.48 -11.92
CA SER A 19 2.60 2.70 -11.30
C SER A 19 4.00 3.07 -11.78
N HIS A 20 4.73 2.14 -12.40
CA HIS A 20 5.98 2.43 -13.10
C HIS A 20 5.82 3.27 -14.37
N GLN A 21 4.66 3.26 -15.04
CA GLN A 21 4.58 3.81 -16.41
C GLN A 21 3.21 4.30 -16.88
N ASN A 22 2.10 3.90 -16.26
CA ASN A 22 0.76 4.09 -16.80
C ASN A 22 -0.18 4.82 -15.83
N LEU A 23 -0.07 6.15 -15.82
CA LEU A 23 -0.93 7.02 -15.00
C LEU A 23 -2.43 6.82 -15.27
N GLY A 24 -2.83 6.57 -16.52
CA GLY A 24 -4.24 6.40 -16.88
C GLY A 24 -4.86 5.17 -16.21
N LYS A 25 -4.13 4.05 -16.22
CA LYS A 25 -4.57 2.83 -15.52
C LYS A 25 -4.54 3.01 -14.00
N VAL A 26 -3.49 3.62 -13.46
CA VAL A 26 -3.39 3.93 -12.01
C VAL A 26 -4.60 4.74 -11.55
N LYS A 27 -4.93 5.84 -12.25
CA LYS A 27 -6.11 6.66 -11.93
C LYS A 27 -7.40 5.86 -11.95
N ARG A 28 -7.59 5.03 -12.97
CA ARG A 28 -8.81 4.21 -13.12
C ARG A 28 -8.93 3.17 -12.00
N LEU A 29 -7.86 2.45 -11.71
CA LEU A 29 -7.84 1.42 -10.68
C LEU A 29 -8.02 2.03 -9.28
N LEU A 30 -7.36 3.15 -9.00
CA LEU A 30 -7.47 3.84 -7.72
C LEU A 30 -8.87 4.44 -7.49
N LEU A 31 -9.53 4.89 -8.56
CA LEU A 31 -10.92 5.35 -8.48
C LEU A 31 -11.90 4.21 -8.18
N LEU A 32 -11.64 3.02 -8.72
CA LEU A 32 -12.47 1.83 -8.48
C LEU A 32 -12.20 1.22 -7.10
N HIS A 33 -10.94 1.22 -6.67
CA HIS A 33 -10.45 0.60 -5.45
C HIS A 33 -9.49 1.58 -4.73
N PRO A 34 -10.03 2.55 -3.98
CA PRO A 34 -9.21 3.54 -3.26
C PRO A 34 -8.32 2.89 -2.19
N GLU A 35 -8.68 1.69 -1.73
CA GLU A 35 -7.89 0.84 -0.83
C GLU A 35 -6.53 0.39 -1.43
N LEU A 36 -6.33 0.47 -2.75
CA LEU A 36 -5.05 0.16 -3.40
C LEU A 36 -3.94 1.19 -3.09
N VAL A 37 -4.30 2.37 -2.59
CA VAL A 37 -3.37 3.51 -2.42
C VAL A 37 -2.17 3.19 -1.52
N ASP A 38 -2.39 2.35 -0.50
CA ASP A 38 -1.41 1.93 0.50
C ASP A 38 -1.09 0.43 0.37
N ALA A 39 -1.56 -0.21 -0.70
CA ALA A 39 -1.38 -1.64 -0.90
C ALA A 39 0.05 -1.98 -1.35
N CYS A 40 0.51 -3.14 -0.88
CA CYS A 40 1.88 -3.62 -1.03
C CYS A 40 1.89 -4.83 -1.96
N ALA A 41 2.67 -4.75 -3.04
CA ALA A 41 2.82 -5.86 -3.98
C ALA A 41 3.53 -7.05 -3.33
N THR A 42 3.40 -8.23 -3.95
CA THR A 42 4.04 -9.47 -3.48
C THR A 42 5.56 -9.36 -3.36
N TRP A 43 6.20 -8.49 -4.13
CA TRP A 43 7.63 -8.22 -4.07
C TRP A 43 8.04 -7.11 -3.07
N GLY A 44 7.09 -6.59 -2.28
CA GLY A 44 7.39 -5.62 -1.23
C GLY A 44 7.59 -4.19 -1.74
N GLU A 45 6.82 -3.79 -2.75
CA GLU A 45 6.80 -2.41 -3.28
C GLU A 45 5.37 -1.83 -3.30
N THR A 46 5.21 -0.55 -2.97
CA THR A 46 3.97 0.20 -3.16
C THR A 46 3.91 0.89 -4.52
N ALA A 47 2.71 1.31 -4.92
CA ALA A 47 2.53 2.20 -6.06
C ALA A 47 3.33 3.50 -5.96
N MET A 48 3.54 4.03 -4.74
CA MET A 48 4.36 5.22 -4.53
C MET A 48 5.84 4.95 -4.82
N GLU A 49 6.38 3.86 -4.25
CA GLU A 49 7.77 3.44 -4.48
C GLU A 49 8.02 3.15 -5.96
N ALA A 50 7.12 2.43 -6.63
CA ALA A 50 7.17 2.18 -8.06
C ALA A 50 7.19 3.49 -8.89
N ALA A 51 6.35 4.46 -8.54
CA ALA A 51 6.32 5.75 -9.20
C ALA A 51 7.62 6.55 -8.98
N VAL A 52 8.19 6.51 -7.77
CA VAL A 52 9.45 7.17 -7.43
C VAL A 52 10.63 6.51 -8.16
N HIS A 53 10.72 5.18 -8.13
CA HIS A 53 11.76 4.41 -8.80
C HIS A 53 11.75 4.62 -10.32
N ALA A 54 10.57 4.68 -10.94
CA ALA A 54 10.44 4.98 -12.36
C ALA A 54 10.54 6.47 -12.73
N GLY A 55 10.75 7.37 -11.75
CA GLY A 55 10.84 8.81 -11.98
C GLY A 55 9.54 9.44 -12.49
N LYS A 56 8.37 8.84 -12.17
CA LYS A 56 7.04 9.30 -12.60
C LYS A 56 6.44 10.25 -11.59
N THR A 57 6.93 11.49 -11.62
CA THR A 57 6.48 12.59 -10.77
C THR A 57 4.97 12.79 -10.82
N ASP A 58 4.33 12.67 -11.98
CA ASP A 58 2.88 12.82 -12.14
C ASP A 58 2.07 11.73 -11.40
N ILE A 59 2.57 10.49 -11.40
CA ILE A 59 1.95 9.36 -10.70
C ILE A 59 2.13 9.54 -9.20
N ARG A 60 3.35 9.90 -8.77
CA ARG A 60 3.64 10.21 -7.36
C ARG A 60 2.73 11.32 -6.82
N ASP A 61 2.58 12.41 -7.56
CA ASP A 61 1.76 13.56 -7.14
C ASP A 61 0.27 13.18 -7.04
N PHE A 62 -0.22 12.41 -8.03
CA PHE A 62 -1.57 11.88 -8.00
C PHE A 62 -1.81 10.96 -6.78
N LEU A 63 -0.88 10.04 -6.49
CA LEU A 63 -0.97 9.16 -5.33
C LEU A 63 -0.93 9.95 -4.01
N LEU A 64 -0.09 10.98 -3.92
CA LEU A 64 -0.03 11.86 -2.74
C LEU A 64 -1.35 12.62 -2.55
N SER A 65 -1.93 13.14 -3.63
CA SER A 65 -3.25 13.78 -3.60
C SER A 65 -4.37 12.80 -3.25
N ALA A 66 -4.20 11.51 -3.54
CA ALA A 66 -5.16 10.46 -3.17
C ALA A 66 -5.01 9.97 -1.72
N GLY A 67 -4.03 10.50 -0.97
CA GLY A 67 -3.78 10.13 0.42
C GLY A 67 -2.76 9.01 0.61
N ALA A 68 -1.94 8.70 -0.40
CA ALA A 68 -0.84 7.75 -0.25
C ALA A 68 0.11 8.22 0.85
N THR A 69 0.30 7.38 1.87
CA THR A 69 1.28 7.66 2.92
C THR A 69 2.66 7.23 2.45
N ARG A 70 3.70 7.90 2.95
CA ARG A 70 5.09 7.50 2.69
C ARG A 70 5.46 6.30 3.58
N HIS A 71 4.71 5.22 3.46
CA HIS A 71 5.04 3.96 4.12
C HIS A 71 5.94 3.15 3.18
N GLU A 72 7.12 2.79 3.67
CA GLU A 72 7.99 1.84 2.99
C GLU A 72 7.34 0.46 3.12
N CYS A 73 6.89 -0.12 2.01
CA CYS A 73 6.28 -1.44 2.00
C CYS A 73 7.33 -2.54 2.17
N CYS A 74 8.61 -2.19 2.01
CA CYS A 74 9.72 -3.09 2.21
C CYS A 74 10.03 -3.31 3.71
N GLY A 75 9.81 -4.54 4.19
CA GLY A 75 10.59 -5.10 5.30
C GLY A 75 9.81 -5.69 6.49
N GLY A 76 8.53 -5.36 6.65
CA GLY A 76 7.64 -6.12 7.52
C GLY A 76 6.73 -5.29 8.42
N CYS A 77 5.43 -5.40 8.20
CA CYS A 77 4.42 -5.43 9.25
C CYS A 77 3.00 -5.57 8.68
N GLN A 78 2.49 -6.81 8.59
CA GLN A 78 1.10 -7.17 8.97
C GLN A 78 1.06 -8.53 9.69
N ALA A 79 2.15 -8.89 10.39
CA ALA A 79 2.13 -10.00 11.33
C ALA A 79 2.24 -9.46 12.77
N THR A 80 1.06 -9.25 13.37
CA THR A 80 0.75 -9.25 14.81
C THR A 80 0.81 -7.91 15.57
N VAL A 81 -0.37 -7.30 15.79
CA VAL A 81 -0.87 -7.04 17.16
C VAL A 81 -2.39 -7.23 17.26
N HIS A 82 -2.85 -8.46 17.07
CA HIS A 82 -4.00 -8.97 17.83
C HIS A 82 -3.50 -10.10 18.75
N ARG A 83 -2.65 -9.72 19.70
CA ARG A 83 -2.48 -10.48 20.95
C ARG A 83 -2.47 -9.49 22.11
N LEU A 84 -3.65 -9.45 22.74
CA LEU A 84 -3.93 -9.16 24.14
C LEU A 84 -3.77 -7.71 24.59
N SER A 85 -4.94 -7.12 24.86
CA SER A 85 -5.19 -6.39 26.09
C SER A 85 -4.50 -7.10 27.27
N SER A 86 -3.53 -6.45 27.93
CA SER A 86 -3.25 -6.65 29.36
C SER A 86 -2.31 -5.56 29.87
N SER A 87 -2.80 -4.91 30.93
CA SER A 87 -2.17 -4.03 31.91
C SER A 87 -0.72 -3.62 31.71
N PHE A 88 -0.57 -2.31 31.53
CA PHE A 88 0.56 -1.55 32.05
C PHE A 88 0.51 -1.58 33.59
N GLU A 89 1.31 -2.44 34.22
CA GLU A 89 1.64 -2.33 35.65
C GLU A 89 3.02 -1.69 35.80
N LEU A 90 3.04 -0.53 36.47
CA LEU A 90 4.24 0.08 37.03
C LEU A 90 4.41 -0.44 38.47
N PRO A 91 5.60 -0.93 38.88
CA PRO A 91 5.89 -1.06 40.30
C PRO A 91 6.30 0.31 40.89
N GLN A 92 5.83 0.55 42.10
CA GLN A 92 6.21 1.67 42.99
C GLN A 92 7.68 1.60 43.40
#